data_AF-A0A3M1G0J0-F1
#
_entry.id   AF-A0A3M1G0J0-F1
#
_cell.length_a   1.000
_cell.length_b   1.000
_cell.length_c   1.000
_cell.angle_alpha   90.00
_cell.angle_beta   90.00
_cell.angle_gamma   90.00
#
_symmetry.space_group_name_H-M   'P 1'
#
loop_
_entity.id
_entity.type
_entity.pdbx_description
1 polymer ?
#
loop_
_entity_poly.entity_id
_entity_poly.type
_entity_poly.pdbx_seq_one_letter_code
_entity_poly.pdbx_strand_id
1 'polypeptide(L)' 'LSVTRWGTLRVDHRTQMTSLDGVFAAGDIVRGASLVVWAIRDGRDAAAAIHDYIQAQSKVDREAAQSFAVAI' A
#
# COMPACT_ATOMS: atom_id res chain seq x y z
N LEU A 1 5.46 4.39 -11.58
CA LEU A 1 6.08 3.29 -10.80
C LEU A 1 7.59 3.49 -10.80
N SER A 2 8.20 3.77 -9.65
CA SER A 2 9.63 4.06 -9.56
C SER A 2 10.47 2.84 -9.20
N VAL A 3 11.62 2.69 -9.84
CA VAL A 3 12.57 1.60 -9.62
C VAL A 3 13.87 2.11 -9.01
N THR A 4 14.59 1.24 -8.31
CA THR A 4 15.96 1.49 -7.84
C THR A 4 16.96 1.22 -8.97
N ARG A 5 18.24 1.58 -8.76
CA ARG A 5 19.33 1.25 -9.70
C ARG A 5 19.52 -0.25 -9.93
N TRP A 6 18.95 -1.09 -9.07
CA TRP A 6 19.05 -2.55 -9.11
C TRP A 6 17.83 -3.22 -9.77
N GLY A 7 16.89 -2.43 -10.29
CA GLY A 7 15.66 -2.95 -10.90
C GLY A 7 14.59 -3.38 -9.90
N THR A 8 14.82 -3.22 -8.59
CA THR A 8 13.79 -3.46 -7.56
C THR A 8 12.82 -2.28 -7.48
N LEU A 9 11.59 -2.54 -7.03
CA LEU A 9 10.59 -1.50 -6.82
C LEU A 9 10.94 -0.66 -5.60
N ARG A 10 10.83 0.66 -5.76
CA ARG A 10 10.91 1.59 -4.63
C ARG A 10 9.54 1.68 -3.97
N VAL A 11 9.52 1.43 -2.66
CA VAL A 11 8.35 1.56 -1.80
C VAL A 11 8.70 2.37 -0.56
N ASP A 12 7.69 2.92 0.10
CA ASP A 12 7.83 3.37 1.49
C ASP A 12 7.91 2.13 2.39
N HIS A 13 9.00 1.98 3.15
CA HIS A 13 9.22 0.82 4.01
C HIS A 13 8.20 0.69 5.16
N ARG A 14 7.46 1.75 5.49
CA ARG A 14 6.44 1.71 6.54
C ARG A 14 5.08 1.25 6.02
N THR A 15 4.72 1.63 4.81
CA THR A 15 3.39 1.33 4.23
C THR A 15 3.44 0.28 3.12
N GLN A 16 4.63 -0.06 2.62
CA GLN A 16 4.86 -0.90 1.44
C GLN A 16 4.19 -0.35 0.16
N MET A 17 3.76 0.91 0.17
CA MET A 17 3.16 1.57 -0.97
C MET A 17 4.24 2.04 -1.94
N THR A 18 3.99 1.83 -3.23
CA THR A 18 4.86 2.29 -4.30
C THR A 18 4.65 3.77 -4.58
N SER A 19 5.33 4.30 -5.61
CA SER A 19 5.06 5.67 -6.10
C SER A 19 3.65 5.86 -6.70
N LEU A 20 2.91 4.78 -6.91
CA LEU A 20 1.55 4.83 -7.43
C LEU A 20 0.58 4.61 -6.27
N ASP A 21 -0.40 5.50 -6.18
CA ASP A 21 -1.43 5.43 -5.15
C ASP A 21 -2.24 4.13 -5.28
N GLY A 22 -2.53 3.50 -4.14
CA GLY A 22 -3.19 2.20 -4.08
C GLY A 22 -2.41 0.99 -4.60
N VAL A 23 -1.15 1.16 -5.04
CA VAL A 23 -0.29 0.04 -5.51
C VAL A 23 0.80 -0.25 -4.49
N PHE A 24 0.85 -1.49 -4.02
CA PHE A 24 1.77 -1.96 -2.98
C PHE A 24 2.68 -3.06 -3.50
N ALA A 25 3.88 -3.16 -2.94
CA ALA A 25 4.84 -4.22 -3.26
C ALA A 25 5.61 -4.65 -2.01
N ALA A 26 5.93 -5.95 -1.91
CA ALA A 26 6.62 -6.52 -0.76
C ALA A 26 7.52 -7.69 -1.16
N GLY A 27 8.46 -8.06 -0.30
CA GLY A 27 9.36 -9.20 -0.50
C GLY A 27 10.53 -8.91 -1.45
N ASP A 28 11.01 -9.94 -2.15
CA ASP A 28 12.25 -9.88 -2.92
C ASP A 28 12.23 -8.83 -4.04
N ILE A 29 11.05 -8.49 -4.57
CA ILE A 29 10.91 -7.45 -5.61
C ILE A 29 11.25 -6.04 -5.09
N VAL A 30 11.21 -5.82 -3.78
CA VAL A 30 11.53 -4.55 -3.13
C VAL A 30 12.97 -4.55 -2.63
N ARG A 31 13.33 -5.59 -1.86
CA ARG A 31 14.59 -5.63 -1.10
C ARG A 31 15.72 -6.38 -1.82
N GLY A 32 15.40 -7.18 -2.84
CA GLY A 32 16.30 -8.17 -3.43
C GLY A 32 16.21 -9.52 -2.71
N ALA A 33 16.78 -10.57 -3.32
CA ALA A 33 16.69 -11.95 -2.83
C ALA A 33 17.13 -12.09 -1.36
N SER A 34 16.24 -12.62 -0.51
CA SER A 34 16.48 -12.76 0.93
C SER A 34 15.88 -14.05 1.51
N LEU A 35 15.74 -14.11 2.83
CA LEU A 35 15.10 -15.21 3.54
C LEU A 35 13.57 -15.11 3.42
N VAL A 36 12.91 -16.26 3.27
CA VAL A 36 11.44 -16.37 3.18
C VAL A 36 10.72 -15.69 4.36
N VAL A 37 11.31 -15.71 5.56
CA VAL A 37 10.74 -15.06 6.75
C VAL A 37 10.56 -13.54 6.56
N TRP A 38 11.48 -12.89 5.83
CA TRP A 38 11.37 -11.47 5.53
C TRP A 38 10.25 -11.18 4.54
N ALA A 39 10.11 -12.01 3.50
CA ALA A 39 8.99 -11.90 2.57
C ALA A 39 7.64 -12.07 3.28
N ILE A 40 7.54 -13.00 4.23
CA ILE A 40 6.32 -13.19 5.04
C ILE A 40 6.03 -11.96 5.89
N ARG A 41 7.04 -11.38 6.55
CA ARG A 41 6.87 -10.18 7.36
C ARG A 41 6.44 -8.99 6.52
N ASP A 42 7.18 -8.70 5.45
CA ASP A 42 6.89 -7.57 4.55
C ASP A 42 5.49 -7.74 3.92
N GLY A 43 5.06 -8.98 3.64
CA GLY A 43 3.71 -9.29 3.17
C GLY A 43 2.61 -8.99 4.21
N ARG A 44 2.86 -9.23 5.51
CA ARG A 44 1.92 -8.86 6.57
C ARG A 44 1.81 -7.35 6.72
N ASP A 45 2.94 -6.66 6.67
CA ASP A 45 2.99 -5.19 6.76
C ASP A 45 2.24 -4.55 5.56
N ALA A 46 2.44 -5.09 4.35
CA ALA A 46 1.69 -4.67 3.17
C ALA A 46 0.19 -4.94 3.29
N ALA A 47 -0.21 -6.11 3.80
CA ALA A 47 -1.63 -6.44 3.99
C ALA A 47 -2.33 -5.51 4.98
N ALA A 48 -1.65 -5.14 6.08
CA ALA A 48 -2.17 -4.17 7.04
C ALA A 48 -2.33 -2.79 6.39
N ALA A 49 -1.33 -2.32 5.63
CA ALA A 49 -1.40 -1.04 4.95
C ALA A 49 -2.48 -1.00 3.86
N ILE A 50 -2.68 -2.08 3.10
CA ILE A 50 -3.76 -2.21 2.13
C ILE A 50 -5.13 -2.14 2.83
N HIS A 51 -5.28 -2.82 3.98
CA HIS A 51 -6.51 -2.75 4.76
C HIS A 51 -6.81 -1.33 5.19
N ASP A 52 -5.83 -0.64 5.78
CA ASP A 52 -5.98 0.74 6.24
C ASP A 52 -6.31 1.70 5.09
N TYR A 53 -5.67 1.50 3.92
CA TYR A 53 -5.94 2.27 2.71
C TYR A 53 -7.38 2.12 2.23
N ILE A 54 -7.88 0.88 2.12
CA ILE A 54 -9.27 0.61 1.69
C ILE A 54 -10.27 1.17 2.70
N GLN A 55 -9.98 1.06 3.99
CA GLN A 55 -10.86 1.59 5.04
C GLN A 55 -10.90 3.12 5.03
N ALA A 56 -9.77 3.77 4.80
CA ALA A 56 -9.70 5.21 4.64
C ALA A 56 -10.54 5.66 3.44
N GLN A 57 -10.39 5.00 2.29
CA GLN A 57 -11.19 5.32 1.09
C GLN A 57 -12.69 5.14 1.35
N SER A 58 -13.08 4.04 1.99
CA SER A 58 -14.49 3.75 2.32
C SER A 58 -15.12 4.80 3.24
N LYS A 59 -14.34 5.38 4.16
CA LYS A 59 -14.81 6.48 5.02
C LYS A 59 -15.04 7.75 4.22
N VAL A 60 -14.07 8.13 3.38
CA VAL A 60 -14.19 9.30 2.49
C VAL A 60 -15.43 9.18 1.62
N ASP A 61 -15.66 8.01 1.00
CA ASP A 61 -16.81 7.79 0.13
C ASP A 61 -18.14 7.92 0.90
N ARG A 62 -18.21 7.46 2.15
CA ARG A 62 -19.40 7.62 3.01
C ARG A 62 -19.64 9.06 3.42
N GLU A 63 -18.59 9.80 3.81
CA GLU A 63 -18.71 11.21 4.19
C GLU A 63 -19.14 12.07 2.99
N ALA A 64 -18.61 11.77 1.80
CA ALA A 64 -19.04 12.40 0.56
C ALA A 64 -20.52 12.13 0.25
N ALA A 65 -20.96 10.87 0.40
CA ALA A 65 -22.36 10.50 0.21
C ALA A 65 -23.31 11.17 1.22
N GLN A 66 -22.91 11.25 2.50
CA GLN A 66 -23.68 11.91 3.56
C GLN A 66 -23.78 13.41 3.34
N SER A 67 -22.70 14.04 2.92
CA SER A 67 -22.68 15.49 2.62
C SER A 67 -23.60 15.82 1.44
N PHE A 68 -23.65 14.96 0.42
CA PHE A 68 -24.55 15.14 -0.72
C PHE A 68 -26.02 14.91 -0.34
N ALA A 69 -26.30 13.95 0.55
CA ALA A 69 -27.66 13.67 1.04
C ALA A 69 -28.24 14.77 1.95
N VAL A 70 -27.39 15.55 2.64
CA VAL A 70 -27.82 16.69 3.48
C VAL A 70 -28.01 17.98 2.68
N ALA A 71 -27.42 18.07 1.48
CA ALA A 71 -27.45 19.26 0.63
C ALA A 71 -28.64 19.32 -0.35
N ILE A 72 -29.45 18.26 -0.45
CA ILE A 72 -30.69 18.18 -1.24
C ILE A 72 -31.89 18.29 -0.29
#